data_AF-A0A524GJC4-F1
#
_entry.id   AF-A0A524GJC4-F1
#
_cell.length_a   1.000
_cell.length_b   1.000
_cell.length_c   1.000
_cell.angle_alpha   90.00
_cell.angle_beta   90.00
_cell.angle_gamma   90.00
#
_symmetry.space_group_name_H-M   'P 1'
#
loop_
_entity.id
_entity.type
_entity.pdbx_description
1 polymer ?
#
loop_
_entity_poly.entity_id
_entity_poly.type
_entity_poly.pdbx_seq_one_letter_code
_entity_poly.pdbx_strand_id
1 'polypeptide(L)'
;MKKIAIEEHFTIQEQLDTVDAIIQGKYFLPEVAKEEEMLNQELPFIYPVKNKNMVNKLLDVGEGRIREMDRDGIDMQILSLVSPGVQVFD
;
A
#
# COMPACT_ATOMS: atom_id res chain seq x y z
N MET A 1 3.47 -1.75 30.33
CA MET A 1 2.95 -0.62 29.52
C MET A 1 2.56 -1.20 28.17
N LYS A 2 1.41 -0.83 27.60
CA LYS A 2 1.00 -1.33 26.27
C LYS A 2 1.83 -0.63 25.17
N LYS A 3 2.27 -1.38 24.17
CA LYS A 3 3.05 -0.93 23.01
C LYS A 3 2.10 -0.82 21.81
N ILE A 4 1.82 0.42 21.39
CA ILE A 4 0.89 0.73 20.31
C ILE A 4 1.68 1.33 19.15
N ALA A 5 1.67 0.69 17.99
CA ALA A 5 2.26 1.21 16.77
C ALA A 5 1.23 2.04 15.99
N ILE A 6 1.61 3.21 15.49
CA ILE A 6 0.66 4.24 15.02
C ILE A 6 0.79 4.60 13.54
N GLU A 7 1.73 3.99 12.81
CA GLU A 7 1.99 4.28 11.39
C GLU A 7 2.17 2.97 10.61
N GLU A 8 1.19 2.08 10.75
CA GLU A 8 1.25 0.73 10.19
C GLU A 8 0.37 0.65 8.96
N HIS A 9 0.94 0.23 7.83
CA HIS A 9 0.27 0.34 6.54
C HIS A 9 -0.46 -0.95 6.16
N PHE A 10 -1.58 -0.83 5.47
CA PHE A 10 -2.27 -1.93 4.80
C PHE A 10 -2.74 -1.51 3.40
N THR A 11 -3.13 -2.48 2.59
CA THR A 11 -3.78 -2.25 1.29
C THR A 11 -4.88 -3.28 1.08
N ILE A 12 -5.67 -3.10 0.02
CA ILE A 12 -6.69 -4.04 -0.45
C ILE A 12 -6.47 -4.33 -1.93
N GLN A 13 -7.00 -5.44 -2.42
CA GLN A 13 -6.79 -5.87 -3.80
C GLN A 13 -7.28 -4.81 -4.81
N GLU A 14 -8.41 -4.16 -4.52
CA GLU A 14 -9.01 -3.14 -5.36
C GLU A 14 -8.11 -1.90 -5.52
N GLN A 15 -7.41 -1.51 -4.45
CA GLN A 15 -6.44 -0.40 -4.50
C GLN A 15 -5.25 -0.79 -5.38
N LEU A 16 -4.72 -2.00 -5.20
CA LEU A 16 -3.58 -2.50 -5.97
C LEU A 16 -3.92 -2.65 -7.47
N ASP A 17 -5.09 -3.17 -7.79
CA ASP A 17 -5.56 -3.34 -9.18
C ASP A 17 -5.70 -1.98 -9.87
N THR A 18 -6.19 -0.97 -9.14
CA THR A 18 -6.33 0.38 -9.67
C THR A 18 -4.97 1.03 -9.92
N VAL A 19 -4.07 0.91 -8.95
CA VAL A 19 -2.68 1.36 -9.09
C VAL A 19 -1.96 0.67 -10.25
N ASP A 20 -2.16 -0.64 -10.42
CA ASP A 20 -1.59 -1.39 -11.55
C ASP A 20 -2.16 -0.89 -12.89
N ALA A 21 -3.46 -0.59 -12.96
CA ALA A 21 -4.06 0.02 -14.15
C ALA A 21 -3.46 1.39 -14.46
N ILE A 22 -3.22 2.24 -13.46
CA ILE A 22 -2.54 3.54 -13.62
C ILE A 22 -1.15 3.36 -14.20
N ILE A 23 -0.32 2.51 -13.58
CA ILE A 23 1.07 2.27 -14.02
C ILE A 23 1.12 1.64 -15.41
N GLN A 24 0.12 0.85 -15.79
CA GLN A 24 0.02 0.24 -17.12
C GLN A 24 -0.57 1.17 -18.18
N GLY A 25 -0.92 2.42 -17.85
CA GLY A 25 -1.55 3.35 -18.78
C GLY A 25 -3.00 2.97 -19.15
N LYS A 26 -3.64 2.11 -18.34
CA LYS A 26 -4.99 1.57 -18.57
C LYS A 26 -6.06 2.22 -17.69
N TYR A 27 -5.67 3.15 -16.83
CA TYR A 27 -6.63 3.90 -16.02
C TYR A 27 -7.52 4.76 -16.91
N PHE A 28 -8.77 4.96 -16.48
CA PHE A 28 -9.81 5.57 -17.32
C PHE A 28 -9.58 7.06 -17.61
N LEU A 29 -8.74 7.73 -16.81
CA LEU A 29 -8.26 9.10 -17.05
C LEU A 29 -6.82 9.06 -17.57
N PRO A 30 -6.59 9.34 -18.87
CA PRO A 30 -5.25 9.29 -19.47
C PRO A 30 -4.24 10.28 -18.86
N GLU A 31 -4.72 11.44 -18.39
CA GLU A 31 -3.90 12.45 -17.71
C GLU A 31 -3.33 11.94 -16.38
N VAL A 32 -4.16 11.30 -15.55
CA VAL A 32 -3.74 10.68 -14.28
C VAL A 32 -2.73 9.58 -14.55
N ALA A 33 -2.99 8.72 -15.53
CA ALA A 33 -2.07 7.65 -15.89
C ALA A 33 -0.68 8.19 -16.26
N LYS A 34 -0.62 9.30 -17.00
CA LYS A 34 0.63 9.93 -17.43
C LYS A 34 1.37 10.60 -16.27
N GLU A 35 0.68 11.34 -15.42
CA GLU A 35 1.28 12.02 -14.25
C GLU A 35 1.83 11.00 -13.25
N GLU A 36 1.08 9.94 -12.97
CA GLU A 36 1.48 8.89 -12.04
C GLU A 36 2.58 7.98 -12.58
N GLU A 37 2.61 7.75 -13.90
CA GLU A 37 3.75 7.10 -14.55
C GLU A 37 5.04 7.90 -14.29
N MET A 38 4.98 9.23 -14.45
CA MET A 38 6.11 10.11 -14.16
C MET A 38 6.49 10.07 -12.67
N LEU A 39 5.51 10.15 -11.77
CA LEU A 39 5.76 10.08 -10.33
C LEU A 39 6.40 8.74 -9.92
N ASN A 40 5.98 7.63 -10.50
CA ASN A 40 6.57 6.30 -10.26
C ASN A 40 8.02 6.19 -10.80
N GLN A 41 8.35 6.89 -11.89
CA GLN A 41 9.72 6.95 -12.40
C GLN A 41 10.64 7.76 -11.47
N GLU A 42 10.14 8.87 -10.91
CA GLU A 42 10.89 9.75 -10.03
C GLU A 42 10.97 9.23 -8.58
N LEU A 43 9.90 8.59 -8.10
CA LEU A 43 9.72 8.09 -6.74
C LEU A 43 9.20 6.64 -6.75
N PRO A 44 10.05 5.66 -7.13
CA PRO A 44 9.65 4.26 -7.32
C PRO A 44 9.18 3.55 -6.04
N PHE A 45 9.30 4.20 -4.89
CA PHE A 45 8.87 3.70 -3.58
C PHE A 45 7.39 4.02 -3.29
N ILE A 46 6.79 4.95 -4.03
CA ILE A 46 5.37 5.34 -3.84
C ILE A 46 4.44 4.19 -4.22
N TYR A 47 4.86 3.33 -5.15
CA TYR A 47 4.04 2.23 -5.64
C TYR A 47 4.59 0.87 -5.23
N PRO A 48 3.98 0.22 -4.21
CA PRO A 48 4.50 -1.04 -3.66
C PRO A 48 4.36 -2.23 -4.63
N VAL A 49 3.57 -2.08 -5.70
CA VAL A 49 3.16 -3.15 -6.64
C VAL A 49 4.32 -3.92 -7.27
N LYS A 50 5.52 -3.33 -7.40
CA LYS A 50 6.68 -4.04 -7.99
C LYS A 50 7.31 -5.08 -7.06
N ASN A 51 7.06 -5.02 -5.75
CA ASN A 51 7.63 -5.95 -4.78
C ASN A 51 6.55 -6.87 -4.19
N LYS A 52 6.45 -8.09 -4.74
CA LYS A 52 5.46 -9.10 -4.31
C LYS A 52 5.50 -9.41 -2.82
N ASN A 53 6.69 -9.46 -2.22
CA ASN A 53 6.81 -9.75 -0.78
C ASN A 53 6.23 -8.62 0.05
N MET A 54 6.47 -7.37 -0.34
CA MET A 54 5.88 -6.20 0.33
C MET A 54 4.36 -6.15 0.13
N VAL A 55 3.88 -6.38 -1.09
CA VAL A 55 2.45 -6.45 -1.39
C VAL A 55 1.75 -7.51 -0.53
N ASN A 56 2.30 -8.72 -0.46
CA ASN A 56 1.74 -9.79 0.37
C ASN A 56 1.65 -9.39 1.85
N LYS A 57 2.66 -8.67 2.37
CA LYS A 57 2.63 -8.15 3.75
C LYS A 57 1.59 -7.04 3.96
N LEU A 58 1.41 -6.16 2.97
CA LEU A 58 0.39 -5.11 3.04
C LEU A 58 -1.04 -5.67 2.98
N LEU A 59 -1.24 -6.76 2.23
CA LEU A 59 -2.53 -7.46 2.12
C LEU A 59 -2.84 -8.32 3.35
N ASP A 60 -1.82 -8.90 3.99
CA ASP A 60 -2.00 -9.70 5.18
C ASP A 60 -2.20 -8.82 6.42
N VAL A 61 -3.46 -8.58 6.76
CA VAL A 61 -3.90 -7.98 8.03
C VAL A 61 -4.33 -9.05 9.06
N GLY A 62 -4.13 -10.33 8.73
CA GLY A 62 -4.56 -11.48 9.51
C GLY A 62 -3.40 -12.20 10.19
N GLU A 63 -3.35 -13.52 10.05
CA GLU A 63 -2.50 -14.40 10.87
C GLU A 63 -1.01 -14.09 10.78
N GLY A 64 -0.48 -13.74 9.60
CA GLY A 64 0.95 -13.47 9.48
C GLY A 64 1.34 -12.17 10.18
N ARG A 65 0.53 -11.12 10.04
CA ARG A 65 0.74 -9.85 10.75
C ARG A 65 0.59 -9.99 12.26
N ILE A 66 -0.46 -10.67 12.73
CA ILE A 66 -0.65 -10.92 14.18
C ILE A 66 0.52 -11.71 14.76
N ARG A 67 1.04 -12.71 14.03
CA ARG A 67 2.22 -13.48 14.46
C ARG A 67 3.48 -12.62 14.56
N GLU A 68 3.69 -11.68 13.64
CA GLU A 68 4.79 -10.71 13.72
C GLU A 68 4.61 -9.75 14.92
N MET A 69 3.37 -9.29 15.17
CA MET A 69 3.06 -8.47 16.35
C MET A 69 3.34 -9.20 17.66
N ASP A 70 2.93 -10.47 17.79
CA ASP A 70 3.19 -11.31 18.97
C ASP A 70 4.69 -11.49 19.21
N ARG A 71 5.46 -11.75 18.13
CA ARG A 71 6.92 -11.89 18.20
C ARG A 71 7.60 -10.61 18.68
N ASP A 72 7.12 -9.45 18.23
CA ASP A 72 7.77 -8.15 18.46
C ASP A 72 7.22 -7.41 19.70
N GLY A 73 6.25 -8.03 20.39
CA GLY A 73 5.59 -7.51 21.58
C GLY A 73 4.79 -6.23 21.29
N ILE A 74 4.12 -6.17 20.15
CA ILE A 74 3.23 -5.06 19.75
C ILE A 74 1.79 -5.43 20.15
N ASP A 75 1.21 -4.69 21.09
CA ASP A 75 -0.15 -4.96 21.59
C ASP A 75 -1.24 -4.51 20.61
N MET A 76 -0.96 -3.50 19.79
CA MET A 76 -1.93 -2.95 18.82
C MET A 76 -1.20 -2.20 17.71
N GLN A 77 -1.77 -2.27 16.51
CA GLN A 77 -1.38 -1.44 15.36
C GLN A 77 -2.58 -0.59 14.93
N ILE A 78 -2.37 0.71 14.74
CA ILE A 78 -3.33 1.58 14.05
C ILE A 78 -3.00 1.52 12.57
N LEU A 79 -3.97 1.05 11.80
CA LEU A 79 -3.79 0.80 10.37
C LEU A 79 -4.19 2.01 9.53
N SER A 80 -3.31 2.38 8.60
CA SER A 80 -3.52 3.41 7.59
C SER A 80 -3.40 2.82 6.20
N LEU A 81 -4.22 3.29 5.26
CA LEU A 81 -4.11 2.86 3.87
C LEU A 81 -2.75 3.29 3.31
N VAL A 82 -2.04 2.39 2.63
CA VAL A 82 -0.74 2.70 2.04
C VAL A 82 -0.85 3.85 1.04
N SER A 83 0.12 4.76 1.08
CA SER A 83 0.28 5.85 0.11
C SER A 83 0.30 5.30 -1.33
N PRO A 84 -0.32 5.99 -2.30
CA PRO A 84 -0.98 7.32 -2.24
C PRO A 84 -2.45 7.26 -1.78
N GLY A 85 -2.87 6.18 -1.10
CA GLY A 85 -4.25 6.03 -0.65
C GLY A 85 -5.23 6.03 -1.83
N VAL A 86 -6.17 6.98 -1.80
CA VAL A 86 -7.19 7.21 -2.84
C VAL A 86 -7.00 8.54 -3.56
N GLN A 87 -5.87 9.22 -3.33
CA GLN A 87 -5.63 10.60 -3.80
C GLN A 87 -5.66 10.73 -5.32
N VAL A 88 -5.41 9.63 -6.04
CA VAL A 88 -5.34 9.58 -7.50
C VAL A 88 -6.72 9.42 -8.15
N PHE A 89 -7.81 9.38 -7.37
CA PHE A 89 -9.18 9.16 -7.85
C PHE A 89 -10.00 10.46 -7.99
N ASP A 90 -9.54 11.56 -7.40
CA ASP A 90 -10.15 12.90 -7.46
C ASP A 90 -9.30 13.84 -8.32
#